data_AF-W2SIK9-F1
#
_entry.id   AF-W2SIK9-F1
#
_cell.length_a   1.000
_cell.length_b   1.000
_cell.length_c   1.000
_cell.angle_alpha   90.00
_cell.angle_beta   90.00
_cell.angle_gamma   90.00
#
_symmetry.space_group_name_H-M   'P 1'
#
loop_
_entity.id
_entity.type
_entity.pdbx_description
1 polymer ?
#
loop_
_entity_poly.entity_id
_entity_poly.type
_entity_poly.pdbx_seq_one_letter_code
_entity_poly.pdbx_strand_id
1 'polypeptide(L)'
;MHLQNTENLLENALRLEIARLTANQRELIRISYQSLEGESTKNGMDLFVKLFAEFPNYKNIWPQFHEVADSSLIFSDKLRNHAKVYMAGLKRIVDVLDDNEKLIEATTKIASSHLKWNICKFHIEHMVPGLLEVLSICMGGKINQDVCEAWQTLYDIIGNMVNIQKRAQKMIQ
;
A
#
# COMPACT_ATOMS: atom_id res chain seq x y z
N MET A 1 20.55 -27.09 6.24
CA MET A 1 19.68 -27.64 5.18
C MET A 1 18.24 -27.15 5.29
N HIS A 2 17.61 -27.18 6.47
CA HIS A 2 16.22 -26.72 6.66
C HIS A 2 16.03 -25.20 6.42
N LEU A 3 16.92 -24.35 6.95
CA LEU A 3 16.85 -22.89 6.77
C LEU A 3 16.99 -22.43 5.31
N GLN A 4 17.97 -22.98 4.59
CA GLN A 4 18.20 -22.70 3.17
C GLN A 4 16.97 -23.05 2.30
N ASN A 5 16.25 -24.12 2.65
CA ASN A 5 15.04 -24.52 1.94
C ASN A 5 13.88 -23.55 2.20
N THR A 6 13.75 -23.06 3.43
CA THR A 6 12.73 -22.06 3.80
C THR A 6 12.98 -20.71 3.12
N GLU A 7 14.24 -20.27 3.06
CA GLU A 7 14.63 -19.03 2.36
C GLU A 7 14.30 -19.11 0.85
N ASN A 8 14.63 -20.23 0.20
CA ASN A 8 14.29 -20.45 -1.20
C ASN A 8 12.78 -20.46 -1.46
N LEU A 9 11.99 -21.09 -0.58
CA LEU A 9 10.53 -21.12 -0.68
C LEU A 9 9.92 -19.72 -0.49
N LEU A 10 10.46 -18.93 0.43
CA LEU A 10 10.05 -17.55 0.65
C LEU A 10 10.34 -16.71 -0.60
N GLU A 11 11.57 -16.75 -1.12
CA GLU A 11 11.95 -16.00 -2.30
C GLU A 11 11.05 -16.35 -3.50
N ASN A 12 10.81 -17.64 -3.73
CA ASN A 12 9.91 -18.10 -4.79
C ASN A 12 8.49 -17.57 -4.61
N ALA A 13 7.93 -17.56 -3.39
CA ALA A 13 6.61 -17.01 -3.14
C ALA A 13 6.53 -15.50 -3.43
N LEU A 14 7.56 -14.73 -3.05
CA LEU A 14 7.64 -13.30 -3.35
C LEU A 14 7.70 -13.04 -4.87
N ARG A 15 8.50 -13.84 -5.59
CA ARG A 15 8.61 -13.77 -7.05
C ARG A 15 7.29 -14.07 -7.75
N LEU A 16 6.56 -15.09 -7.29
CA LEU A 16 5.25 -15.45 -7.83
C LEU A 16 4.22 -14.33 -7.66
N GLU A 17 4.23 -13.63 -6.53
CA GLU A 17 3.33 -12.48 -6.32
C GLU A 17 3.65 -11.33 -7.28
N ILE A 18 4.93 -10.95 -7.41
CA ILE A 18 5.32 -9.86 -8.33
C ILE A 18 5.04 -10.21 -9.79
N ALA A 19 5.16 -11.48 -10.18
CA ALA A 19 4.89 -11.92 -11.55
C ALA A 19 3.43 -11.71 -11.98
N ARG A 20 2.49 -11.55 -11.03
CA ARG A 20 1.08 -11.26 -11.33
C ARG A 20 0.85 -9.88 -11.93
N LEU A 21 1.76 -8.93 -11.67
CA LEU A 21 1.64 -7.58 -12.18
C LEU A 21 2.18 -7.51 -13.62
N THR A 22 1.28 -7.41 -14.60
CA THR A 22 1.64 -7.42 -16.03
C THR A 22 2.35 -6.12 -16.46
N ALA A 23 3.07 -6.15 -17.58
CA ALA A 23 3.70 -4.95 -18.13
C ALA A 23 2.67 -3.83 -18.42
N ASN A 24 1.48 -4.18 -18.93
CA ASN A 24 0.40 -3.21 -19.14
C ASN A 24 -0.09 -2.60 -17.83
N GLN A 25 -0.31 -3.42 -16.78
CA GLN A 25 -0.72 -2.90 -15.48
C GLN A 25 0.35 -1.99 -14.84
N ARG A 26 1.65 -2.32 -14.99
CA ARG A 26 2.76 -1.46 -14.54
C ARG A 26 2.70 -0.09 -15.21
N GLU A 27 2.47 -0.05 -16.52
CA GLU A 27 2.33 1.20 -17.26
C GLU A 27 1.07 2.00 -16.83
N LEU A 28 -0.07 1.33 -16.67
CA LEU A 28 -1.30 1.98 -16.19
C LEU A 28 -1.13 2.58 -14.80
N ILE A 29 -0.45 1.87 -13.89
CA ILE A 29 -0.12 2.39 -12.55
C ILE A 29 0.78 3.62 -12.67
N ARG A 30 1.84 3.54 -13.49
CA ARG A 30 2.79 4.65 -13.67
C ARG A 30 2.12 5.91 -14.20
N ILE A 31 1.32 5.79 -15.27
CA ILE A 31 0.61 6.92 -15.88
C ILE A 31 -0.40 7.50 -14.88
N SER A 32 -1.24 6.67 -14.29
CA SER A 32 -2.29 7.13 -13.39
C SER A 32 -1.74 7.71 -12.07
N TYR A 33 -0.58 7.22 -11.59
CA TYR A 33 0.11 7.77 -10.42
C TYR A 33 0.54 9.23 -10.61
N GLN A 34 0.86 9.68 -11.83
CA GLN A 34 1.23 11.08 -12.08
C GLN A 34 0.13 12.05 -11.66
N SER A 35 -1.14 11.66 -11.83
CA SER A 35 -2.29 12.43 -11.37
C SER A 35 -2.39 12.49 -9.84
N LEU A 36 -1.99 11.42 -9.15
CA LEU A 36 -1.92 11.39 -7.68
C LEU A 36 -0.74 12.20 -7.14
N GLU A 37 0.40 12.22 -7.84
CA GLU A 37 1.65 12.84 -7.39
C GLU A 37 1.54 14.37 -7.34
N GLY A 38 0.78 15.00 -8.24
CA GLY A 38 0.66 16.46 -8.33
C GLY A 38 0.25 17.15 -7.02
N GLU A 39 -0.71 16.57 -6.29
CA GLU A 39 -1.16 17.03 -4.97
C GLU A 39 -0.92 15.95 -3.90
N SER A 40 0.24 15.28 -3.98
CA SER A 40 0.56 14.05 -3.24
C SER A 40 0.17 14.08 -1.75
N THR A 41 0.59 15.10 -1.00
CA THR A 41 0.27 15.18 0.44
C THR A 41 -1.23 15.33 0.68
N LYS A 42 -1.91 16.20 -0.09
CA LYS A 42 -3.36 16.41 0.05
C LYS A 42 -4.12 15.13 -0.31
N ASN A 43 -3.78 14.50 -1.43
CA ASN A 43 -4.40 13.25 -1.88
C ASN A 43 -4.19 12.15 -0.84
N GLY A 44 -2.98 12.02 -0.27
CA GLY A 44 -2.71 11.10 0.83
C GLY A 44 -3.56 11.38 2.08
N MET A 45 -3.79 12.65 2.42
CA MET A 45 -4.69 13.00 3.53
C MET A 45 -6.14 12.62 3.22
N ASP A 46 -6.63 12.90 2.02
CA ASP A 46 -7.98 12.55 1.58
C ASP A 46 -8.23 11.03 1.67
N LEU A 47 -7.22 10.20 1.32
CA LEU A 47 -7.26 8.75 1.48
C LEU A 47 -7.49 8.31 2.93
N PHE A 48 -6.68 8.83 3.85
CA PHE A 48 -6.78 8.43 5.25
C PHE A 48 -8.03 9.01 5.95
N VAL A 49 -8.49 10.20 5.57
CA VAL A 49 -9.78 10.73 6.06
C VAL A 49 -10.91 9.79 5.67
N LYS A 50 -10.94 9.33 4.41
CA LYS A 50 -11.92 8.34 3.94
C LYS A 50 -11.80 7.01 4.68
N LEU A 51 -10.58 6.49 4.83
CA LEU A 51 -10.34 5.25 5.55
C LEU A 51 -10.85 5.32 6.99
N PHE A 52 -10.56 6.40 7.71
CA PHE A 52 -10.98 6.54 9.11
C PHE A 52 -12.47 6.87 9.26
N ALA A 53 -13.11 7.46 8.25
CA ALA A 53 -14.56 7.60 8.23
C ALA A 53 -15.26 6.24 8.10
N GLU A 54 -14.75 5.36 7.23
CA GLU A 54 -15.31 4.02 7.01
C GLU A 54 -14.92 3.03 8.13
N PHE A 55 -13.69 3.13 8.63
CA PHE A 55 -13.13 2.27 9.68
C PHE A 55 -12.57 3.11 10.85
N PRO A 56 -13.42 3.73 11.69
CA PRO A 56 -12.96 4.60 12.79
C PRO A 56 -11.96 3.94 13.72
N ASN A 57 -12.11 2.63 13.96
CA ASN A 57 -11.22 1.85 14.82
C ASN A 57 -9.77 1.78 14.31
N TYR A 58 -9.51 2.02 13.01
CA TYR A 58 -8.16 1.97 12.45
C TYR A 58 -7.27 3.10 12.95
N LYS A 59 -7.87 4.20 13.37
CA LYS A 59 -7.15 5.29 14.02
C LYS A 59 -6.40 4.83 15.28
N ASN A 60 -6.93 3.81 15.97
CA ASN A 60 -6.35 3.28 17.19
C ASN A 60 -5.09 2.42 16.95
N ILE A 61 -4.81 2.03 15.70
CA ILE A 61 -3.59 1.28 15.32
C ILE A 61 -2.33 2.08 15.68
N TRP A 62 -2.40 3.40 15.53
CA TRP A 62 -1.26 4.29 15.70
C TRP A 62 -1.46 5.23 16.90
N PRO A 63 -0.65 5.11 17.97
CA PRO A 63 -0.78 5.90 19.18
C PRO A 63 -0.81 7.41 18.95
N GLN A 64 -0.08 7.91 17.93
CA GLN A 64 -0.05 9.33 17.63
C GLN A 64 -1.44 9.89 17.29
N PHE A 65 -2.38 9.08 16.80
CA PHE A 65 -3.72 9.54 16.45
C PHE A 65 -4.73 9.49 17.60
N HIS A 66 -4.42 8.86 18.74
CA HIS A 66 -5.36 8.70 19.86
C HIS A 66 -5.87 10.04 20.42
N GLU A 67 -5.02 11.07 20.42
CA GLU A 67 -5.36 12.40 20.96
C GLU A 67 -6.01 13.33 19.93
N VAL A 68 -6.05 12.95 18.66
CA VAL A 68 -6.61 13.80 17.61
C VAL A 68 -8.12 13.59 17.63
N ALA A 69 -8.93 14.64 17.70
CA ALA A 69 -10.38 14.49 17.53
C ALA A 69 -10.73 14.20 16.06
N ASP A 70 -11.77 13.40 15.80
CA ASP A 70 -12.19 13.06 14.42
C ASP A 70 -12.48 14.32 13.58
N SER A 71 -13.16 15.30 14.19
CA SER A 71 -13.47 16.61 13.56
C SER A 71 -12.22 17.44 13.22
N SER A 72 -11.07 17.16 13.84
CA SER A 72 -9.82 17.89 13.64
C SER A 72 -8.81 17.10 12.81
N LEU A 73 -9.14 15.88 12.38
CA LEU A 73 -8.22 14.95 11.76
C LEU A 73 -7.67 15.49 10.43
N ILE A 74 -8.52 16.12 9.62
CA ILE A 74 -8.15 16.75 8.34
C ILE A 74 -7.18 17.93 8.50
N PHE A 75 -7.10 18.54 9.68
CA PHE A 75 -6.20 19.65 9.97
C PHE A 75 -4.96 19.23 10.76
N SER A 76 -4.83 17.95 11.10
CA SER A 76 -3.77 17.44 11.96
C SER A 76 -2.44 17.30 11.21
N ASP A 77 -1.37 17.89 11.75
CA ASP A 77 0.00 17.65 11.27
C ASP A 77 0.41 16.18 11.42
N LYS A 78 -0.14 15.47 12.41
CA LYS A 78 0.10 14.03 12.57
C LYS A 78 -0.43 13.27 11.34
N LEU A 79 -1.62 13.63 10.85
CA LEU A 79 -2.19 13.02 9.64
C LEU A 79 -1.38 13.41 8.40
N ARG A 80 -1.08 14.70 8.25
CA ARG A 80 -0.27 15.21 7.14
C ARG A 80 1.07 14.48 7.01
N ASN A 81 1.75 14.26 8.13
CA ASN A 81 3.03 13.54 8.14
C ASN A 81 2.85 12.05 7.80
N HIS A 82 1.79 11.41 8.28
CA HIS A 82 1.48 10.03 7.91
C HIS A 82 1.16 9.88 6.41
N ALA A 83 0.37 10.80 5.85
CA ALA A 83 0.08 10.88 4.43
C ALA A 83 1.37 11.02 3.59
N LYS A 84 2.31 11.87 3.99
CA LYS A 84 3.62 12.00 3.32
C LYS A 84 4.39 10.68 3.31
N VAL A 85 4.45 9.98 4.44
CA VAL A 85 5.14 8.69 4.56
C VAL A 85 4.49 7.64 3.66
N TYR A 86 3.16 7.57 3.66
CA TYR A 86 2.41 6.67 2.79
C TYR A 86 2.67 6.94 1.31
N MET A 87 2.55 8.20 0.88
CA MET A 87 2.76 8.59 -0.51
C MET A 87 4.20 8.39 -0.97
N ALA A 88 5.19 8.59 -0.09
CA ALA A 88 6.58 8.27 -0.37
C ALA A 88 6.82 6.75 -0.51
N GLY A 89 6.11 5.94 0.28
CA GLY A 89 6.11 4.48 0.13
C GLY A 89 5.55 4.05 -1.21
N LEU A 90 4.41 4.64 -1.60
CA LEU A 90 3.79 4.37 -2.90
C LEU A 90 4.69 4.81 -4.05
N LYS A 91 5.29 6.00 -3.97
CA LYS A 91 6.27 6.49 -4.95
C LYS A 91 7.40 5.49 -5.15
N ARG A 92 7.99 4.99 -4.05
CA ARG A 92 9.08 4.02 -4.11
C ARG A 92 8.71 2.76 -4.87
N ILE A 93 7.48 2.26 -4.73
CA ILE A 93 6.99 1.12 -5.52
C ILE A 93 6.92 1.51 -6.99
N VAL A 94 6.30 2.65 -7.30
CA VAL A 94 6.11 3.13 -8.69
C VAL A 94 7.43 3.32 -9.42
N ASP A 95 8.43 3.90 -8.74
CA ASP A 95 9.76 4.19 -9.28
C ASP A 95 10.54 2.91 -9.68
N VAL A 96 10.18 1.74 -9.14
CA VAL A 96 10.86 0.46 -9.39
C VAL A 96 9.98 -0.58 -10.07
N LEU A 97 8.83 -0.17 -10.63
CA LEU A 97 7.86 -1.10 -11.19
C LEU A 97 8.43 -2.04 -12.24
N ASP A 98 9.44 -1.68 -13.03
CA ASP A 98 9.94 -2.57 -14.10
C ASP A 98 11.10 -3.47 -13.66
N ASP A 99 11.58 -3.31 -12.42
CA ASP A 99 12.69 -4.10 -11.87
C ASP A 99 12.14 -5.04 -10.79
N ASN A 100 11.98 -6.32 -11.14
CA ASN A 100 11.36 -7.30 -10.24
C ASN A 100 12.13 -7.45 -8.92
N GLU A 101 13.46 -7.39 -8.92
CA GLU A 101 14.24 -7.52 -7.68
C GLU A 101 14.00 -6.31 -6.77
N LYS A 102 14.08 -5.10 -7.33
CA LYS A 102 13.82 -3.88 -6.56
C LYS A 102 12.37 -3.77 -6.12
N LEU A 103 11.43 -4.26 -6.92
CA LEU A 103 10.02 -4.28 -6.57
C LEU A 103 9.77 -5.24 -5.40
N ILE A 104 10.35 -6.45 -5.43
CA ILE A 104 10.32 -7.39 -4.29
C ILE A 104 10.89 -6.71 -3.05
N GLU A 105 12.05 -6.06 -3.15
CA GLU A 105 12.69 -5.37 -2.03
C GLU A 105 11.78 -4.25 -1.47
N ALA A 106 11.22 -3.42 -2.34
CA ALA A 106 10.35 -2.31 -1.96
C ALA A 106 9.06 -2.80 -1.28
N THR A 107 8.35 -3.76 -1.89
CA THR A 107 7.12 -4.33 -1.30
C THR A 107 7.42 -5.09 -0.02
N THR A 108 8.58 -5.73 0.08
CA THR A 108 9.01 -6.45 1.28
C THR A 108 9.22 -5.49 2.45
N LYS A 109 9.94 -4.38 2.24
CA LYS A 109 10.15 -3.33 3.26
C LYS A 109 8.83 -2.69 3.71
N ILE A 110 7.90 -2.48 2.79
CA ILE A 110 6.57 -1.97 3.09
C ILE A 110 5.80 -2.97 3.95
N ALA A 111 5.74 -4.24 3.56
CA ALA A 111 5.06 -5.28 4.33
C ALA A 111 5.65 -5.45 5.73
N SER A 112 6.99 -5.44 5.87
CA SER A 112 7.66 -5.44 7.18
C SER A 112 7.25 -4.26 8.06
N SER A 113 7.08 -3.07 7.47
CA SER A 113 6.65 -1.87 8.22
C SER A 113 5.21 -1.99 8.70
N HIS A 114 4.33 -2.62 7.92
CA HIS A 114 2.93 -2.88 8.28
C HIS A 114 2.81 -3.95 9.37
N LEU A 115 3.64 -4.99 9.34
CA LEU A 115 3.66 -6.03 10.37
C LEU A 115 3.99 -5.50 11.76
N LYS A 116 4.89 -4.50 11.86
CA LYS A 116 5.19 -3.81 13.14
C LYS A 116 3.95 -3.23 13.83
N TRP A 117 2.95 -2.86 13.04
CA TRP A 117 1.69 -2.28 13.51
C TRP A 117 0.53 -3.28 13.51
N ASN A 118 0.82 -4.59 13.40
CA ASN A 118 -0.17 -5.66 13.30
C ASN A 118 -1.16 -5.52 12.13
N ILE A 119 -0.79 -4.75 11.11
CA ILE A 119 -1.60 -4.59 9.91
C ILE A 119 -1.53 -5.89 9.12
N CYS A 120 -2.70 -6.36 8.72
CA CYS A 120 -2.92 -7.59 7.96
C CYS A 120 -3.47 -7.26 6.57
N LYS A 121 -3.46 -8.24 5.65
CA LYS A 121 -3.97 -8.10 4.27
C LYS A 121 -5.29 -7.33 4.16
N PHE A 122 -6.29 -7.68 4.98
CA PHE A 122 -7.60 -7.02 4.93
C PHE A 122 -7.56 -5.51 5.19
N HIS A 123 -6.63 -5.02 6.01
CA HIS A 123 -6.46 -3.57 6.21
C HIS A 123 -5.92 -2.89 4.95
N ILE A 124 -5.05 -3.57 4.19
CA ILE A 124 -4.54 -3.08 2.90
C ILE A 124 -5.66 -3.06 1.87
N GLU A 125 -6.50 -4.10 1.84
CA GLU A 125 -7.66 -4.18 0.94
C GLU A 125 -8.68 -3.06 1.22
N HIS A 126 -8.90 -2.72 2.48
CA HIS A 126 -9.78 -1.61 2.87
C HIS A 126 -9.29 -0.23 2.42
N MET A 127 -8.01 -0.07 2.06
CA MET A 127 -7.51 1.17 1.44
C MET A 127 -7.93 1.33 -0.02
N VAL A 128 -8.22 0.24 -0.71
CA VAL A 128 -8.40 0.23 -2.17
C VAL A 128 -9.59 1.07 -2.63
N PRO A 129 -10.79 1.00 -2.02
CA PRO A 129 -11.92 1.84 -2.45
C PRO A 129 -11.59 3.34 -2.36
N GLY A 130 -10.98 3.78 -1.26
CA GLY A 130 -10.57 5.17 -1.09
C GLY A 130 -9.50 5.59 -2.11
N LEU A 131 -8.55 4.70 -2.41
CA LEU A 131 -7.53 4.92 -3.45
C LEU A 131 -8.15 5.16 -4.82
N LEU A 132 -9.04 4.27 -5.25
CA LEU A 132 -9.68 4.35 -6.57
C LEU A 132 -10.55 5.61 -6.69
N GLU A 133 -11.23 6.00 -5.60
CA GLU A 133 -12.04 7.23 -5.60
C GLU A 133 -11.16 8.48 -5.73
N VAL A 134 -10.10 8.60 -4.92
CA VAL A 134 -9.17 9.75 -5.00
C VAL A 134 -8.47 9.78 -6.36
N LEU A 135 -8.04 8.63 -6.87
CA LEU A 135 -7.44 8.55 -8.20
C LEU A 135 -8.42 8.97 -9.30
N SER A 136 -9.69 8.55 -9.21
CA SER A 136 -10.74 8.98 -10.14
C SER A 136 -10.92 10.49 -10.13
N ILE A 137 -10.96 11.12 -8.95
CA ILE A 137 -11.04 12.57 -8.80
C ILE A 137 -9.83 13.26 -9.46
N CYS A 138 -8.61 12.77 -9.19
CA CYS A 138 -7.39 13.29 -9.81
C CYS A 138 -7.37 13.14 -11.35
N MET A 139 -8.07 12.14 -11.88
CA MET A 139 -8.24 11.90 -13.32
C MET A 139 -9.50 12.57 -13.90
N GLY A 140 -10.10 13.53 -13.20
CA GLY A 140 -11.28 14.27 -13.67
C GLY A 140 -12.56 13.42 -13.76
N GLY A 141 -12.67 12.39 -12.91
CA GLY A 141 -13.81 11.48 -12.83
C GLY A 141 -13.84 10.40 -13.92
N LYS A 142 -12.76 10.22 -14.68
CA LYS A 142 -12.69 9.33 -15.85
C LYS A 142 -11.68 8.19 -15.69
N ILE A 143 -11.61 7.60 -14.50
CA ILE A 143 -10.83 6.37 -14.30
C ILE A 143 -11.45 5.24 -15.14
N ASN A 144 -10.60 4.47 -15.82
CA ASN A 144 -11.05 3.30 -16.57
C ASN A 144 -10.92 2.03 -15.73
N GLN A 145 -11.59 0.96 -16.17
CA GLN A 145 -11.61 -0.32 -15.45
C GLN A 145 -10.21 -0.95 -15.37
N ASP A 146 -9.40 -0.87 -16.43
CA ASP A 146 -8.06 -1.46 -16.46
C ASP A 146 -7.12 -0.82 -15.42
N VAL A 147 -7.24 0.50 -15.19
CA VAL A 147 -6.50 1.22 -14.15
C VAL A 147 -6.98 0.74 -12.77
N CYS A 148 -8.29 0.60 -12.56
CA CYS A 148 -8.82 0.06 -11.31
C CYS A 148 -8.25 -1.34 -11.01
N GLU A 149 -8.26 -2.24 -12.01
CA GLU A 149 -7.74 -3.59 -11.88
C GLU A 149 -6.23 -3.64 -11.65
N ALA A 150 -5.47 -2.74 -12.27
CA ALA A 150 -4.04 -2.61 -12.05
C ALA A 150 -3.72 -2.24 -10.60
N TRP A 151 -4.40 -1.24 -10.05
CA TRP A 151 -4.25 -0.81 -8.65
C TRP A 151 -4.73 -1.86 -7.65
N GLN A 152 -5.86 -2.51 -7.93
CA GLN A 152 -6.35 -3.65 -7.13
C GLN A 152 -5.33 -4.78 -7.09
N THR A 153 -4.76 -5.14 -8.24
CA THR A 153 -3.71 -6.17 -8.34
C THR A 153 -2.49 -5.80 -7.50
N LEU A 154 -2.03 -4.54 -7.60
CA LEU A 154 -0.90 -4.07 -6.80
C LEU A 154 -1.17 -4.17 -5.28
N TYR A 155 -2.35 -3.74 -4.82
CA TYR A 155 -2.68 -3.77 -3.39
C TYR A 155 -2.90 -5.19 -2.87
N ASP A 156 -3.47 -6.08 -3.69
CA ASP A 156 -3.58 -7.50 -3.36
C ASP A 156 -2.20 -8.15 -3.22
N ILE A 157 -1.27 -7.86 -4.13
CA ILE A 157 0.14 -8.26 -4.04
C ILE A 157 0.75 -7.77 -2.72
N ILE A 158 0.64 -6.49 -2.39
CA ILE A 158 1.19 -5.93 -1.13
C ILE A 158 0.57 -6.64 0.09
N GLY A 159 -0.74 -6.87 0.07
CA GLY A 159 -1.44 -7.63 1.11
C GLY A 159 -0.94 -9.07 1.24
N ASN A 160 -0.64 -9.74 0.14
CA ASN A 160 -0.03 -11.07 0.14
C ASN A 160 1.41 -11.04 0.67
N MET A 161 2.21 -10.02 0.34
CA MET A 161 3.55 -9.84 0.90
C MET A 161 3.53 -9.74 2.43
N VAL A 162 2.54 -9.04 3.00
CA VAL A 162 2.32 -9.00 4.46
C VAL A 162 2.05 -10.40 5.01
N ASN A 163 1.16 -11.17 4.38
CA ASN A 163 0.84 -12.53 4.83
C ASN A 163 2.03 -13.49 4.73
N ILE A 164 2.77 -13.44 3.62
CA ILE A 164 3.96 -14.26 3.38
C ILE A 164 5.00 -14.00 4.46
N GLN A 165 5.32 -12.73 4.72
CA GLN A 165 6.29 -12.37 5.77
C GLN A 165 5.81 -12.72 7.17
N LYS A 166 4.52 -12.53 7.48
CA LYS A 166 3.95 -12.92 8.77
C LYS A 166 4.12 -14.43 9.04
N ARG A 167 3.95 -15.26 8.00
CA ARG A 167 4.16 -16.71 8.09
C ARG A 167 5.64 -17.03 8.30
N ALA A 168 6.53 -16.39 7.54
CA ALA A 168 7.97 -16.57 7.69
C ALA A 168 8.47 -16.21 9.10
N GLN A 169 8.02 -15.09 9.68
CA GLN A 169 8.37 -14.68 11.05
C GLN A 169 7.95 -15.72 12.11
N LYS A 170 6.81 -16.40 11.91
CA LYS A 170 6.33 -17.44 12.82
C LYS A 170 7.09 -18.77 12.71
N MET A 171 7.75 -19.03 11.59
CA MET A 171 8.52 -20.27 11.39
C MET A 171 9.95 -20.18 11.94
N ILE A 172 10.42 -18.96 12.23
CA ILE A 172 11.76 -18.68 12.77
C ILE A 172 11.73 -18.55 14.31
N GLN A 173 10.55 -18.29 14.89
CA GLN A 173 10.31 -18.29 16.34
C GLN A 173 10.04 -19.69 16.85
#